data_AF-A0A160F4K7-F1
#
_entry.id   AF-A0A160F4K7-F1
#
_cell.length_a   1.000
_cell.length_b   1.000
_cell.length_c   1.000
_cell.angle_alpha   90.00
_cell.angle_beta   90.00
_cell.angle_gamma   90.00
#
_symmetry.space_group_name_H-M   'P 1'
#
loop_
_entity.id
_entity.type
_entity.pdbx_description
1 polymer ?
#
loop_
_entity_poly.entity_id
_entity_poly.type
_entity_poly.pdbx_seq_one_letter_code
_entity_poly.pdbx_strand_id
1 'polypeptide(L)'
;MQKKRQHRQPQKRSTCLICNDSLHGKQIFLCKKDSCHMFWNRAYAIWNSADRAKVCHTCFPSIEAFAIYLKQEWDRVGGICAYTGYKMQLSGRDNENLLVWSVDRKDPKGIYSKKNIALCLNFINRMKNILGENELVDVCTQIIRHIYETKLGLGTPQEIGNRLAEHLTQPHAGDAPPASIYQLWLDDSTNPPIIKKYDEDQGCWVTVK
;
A
#
# COMPACT_ATOMS: atom_id res chain seq x y z
N MET A 1 -37.51 11.38 -30.43
CA MET A 1 -37.35 12.47 -29.42
C MET A 1 -36.16 12.17 -28.53
N GLN A 2 -35.01 12.83 -28.73
CA GLN A 2 -33.84 12.69 -27.87
C GLN A 2 -34.02 13.57 -26.61
N LYS A 3 -34.09 12.96 -25.43
CA LYS A 3 -34.10 13.68 -24.14
C LYS A 3 -32.74 14.37 -23.96
N LYS A 4 -32.69 15.71 -24.11
CA LYS A 4 -31.52 16.52 -23.73
C LYS A 4 -31.23 16.26 -22.23
N ARG A 5 -30.07 15.68 -21.92
CA ARG A 5 -29.56 15.58 -20.54
C ARG A 5 -29.36 17.01 -20.02
N GLN A 6 -30.23 17.45 -19.12
CA GLN A 6 -30.01 18.70 -18.39
C GLN A 6 -28.75 18.55 -17.55
N HIS A 7 -27.69 19.28 -17.91
CA HIS A 7 -26.50 19.42 -17.07
C HIS A 7 -26.91 20.18 -15.80
N ARG A 8 -27.19 19.45 -14.70
CA ARG A 8 -27.26 20.06 -13.37
C ARG A 8 -25.90 20.68 -13.08
N GLN A 9 -25.88 21.98 -12.82
CA GLN A 9 -24.66 22.62 -12.36
C GLN A 9 -24.23 21.99 -11.03
N PRO A 10 -22.93 21.68 -10.86
CA PRO A 10 -22.42 21.14 -9.60
C PRO A 10 -22.71 22.11 -8.45
N GLN A 11 -23.36 21.61 -7.39
CA GLN A 11 -23.58 22.39 -6.17
C GLN A 11 -22.22 22.75 -5.56
N LYS A 12 -21.98 24.04 -5.32
CA LYS A 12 -20.77 24.50 -4.62
C LYS A 12 -20.79 23.97 -3.18
N ARG A 13 -19.68 23.38 -2.72
CA ARG A 13 -19.48 22.97 -1.32
C ARG A 13 -18.56 23.93 -0.60
N SER A 14 -18.78 24.11 0.70
CA SER A 14 -17.90 24.86 1.61
C SER A 14 -16.80 23.99 2.23
N THR A 15 -16.89 22.66 2.13
CA THR A 15 -15.92 21.72 2.70
C THR A 15 -15.44 20.66 1.71
N CYS A 16 -14.25 20.12 1.93
CA CYS A 16 -13.63 19.10 1.10
C CYS A 16 -14.35 17.74 1.26
N LEU A 17 -14.60 17.04 0.15
CA LEU A 17 -15.22 15.70 0.15
C LEU A 17 -14.42 14.63 0.91
N ILE A 18 -13.13 14.83 1.14
CA ILE A 18 -12.24 13.77 1.66
C ILE A 18 -11.80 14.07 3.09
N CYS A 19 -11.25 15.26 3.35
CA CYS A 19 -10.79 15.63 4.70
C CYS A 19 -11.77 16.51 5.48
N ASN A 20 -12.89 16.93 4.86
CA ASN A 20 -13.87 17.86 5.45
C ASN A 20 -13.34 19.26 5.82
N ASP A 21 -12.09 19.59 5.47
CA ASP A 21 -11.54 20.93 5.64
C ASP A 21 -12.31 21.98 4.84
N SER A 22 -12.32 23.21 5.36
CA SER A 22 -12.91 24.36 4.69
C SER A 22 -12.23 24.62 3.34
N LEU A 23 -13.04 24.81 2.29
CA LEU A 23 -12.58 25.18 0.96
C LEU A 23 -12.59 26.71 0.81
N HIS A 24 -11.49 27.27 0.31
CA HIS A 24 -11.41 28.68 -0.02
C HIS A 24 -11.31 28.88 -1.55
N GLY A 25 -12.07 29.85 -2.09
CA GLY A 25 -12.01 30.25 -3.49
C GLY A 25 -12.89 29.42 -4.44
N LYS A 26 -12.46 29.28 -5.71
CA LYS A 26 -13.23 28.60 -6.79
C LYS A 26 -13.17 27.06 -6.74
N GLN A 27 -12.63 26.46 -5.68
CA GLN A 27 -12.53 25.01 -5.57
C GLN A 27 -13.92 24.41 -5.39
N ILE A 28 -14.26 23.44 -6.23
CA ILE A 28 -15.65 22.97 -6.31
C ILE A 28 -15.90 21.85 -5.28
N PHE A 29 -14.90 21.00 -4.99
CA PHE A 29 -15.10 19.79 -4.16
C PHE A 29 -13.89 19.30 -3.33
N LEU A 30 -12.64 19.59 -3.72
CA LEU A 30 -11.45 18.95 -3.14
C LEU A 30 -10.41 19.98 -2.75
N CYS A 31 -9.83 19.84 -1.55
CA CYS A 31 -8.74 20.69 -1.10
C CYS A 31 -7.44 20.31 -1.80
N LYS A 32 -6.54 21.28 -1.95
CA LYS A 32 -5.17 21.05 -2.41
C LYS A 32 -4.20 20.72 -1.27
N LYS A 33 -4.55 21.09 -0.04
CA LYS A 33 -3.66 21.14 1.13
C LYS A 33 -3.09 19.77 1.52
N ASP A 34 -3.87 18.70 1.38
CA ASP A 34 -3.47 17.34 1.81
C ASP A 34 -3.46 16.32 0.68
N SER A 35 -3.23 16.79 -0.56
CA SER A 35 -3.28 15.91 -1.74
C SER A 35 -4.60 15.13 -1.88
N CYS A 36 -5.71 15.60 -1.30
CA CYS A 36 -7.02 14.93 -1.35
C CYS A 36 -7.43 14.58 -2.79
N HIS A 37 -7.14 15.48 -3.73
CA HIS A 37 -7.35 15.25 -5.15
C HIS A 37 -6.62 14.03 -5.73
N MET A 38 -5.49 13.59 -5.17
CA MET A 38 -4.77 12.38 -5.61
C MET A 38 -5.56 11.12 -5.27
N PHE A 39 -6.10 11.02 -4.05
CA PHE A 39 -6.96 9.91 -3.64
C PHE A 39 -8.25 9.88 -4.44
N TRP A 40 -8.86 11.05 -4.66
CA TRP A 40 -10.04 11.17 -5.52
C TRP A 40 -9.75 10.67 -6.93
N ASN A 41 -8.67 11.15 -7.56
CA ASN A 41 -8.33 10.77 -8.94
C ASN A 41 -8.08 9.27 -9.06
N ARG A 42 -7.40 8.65 -8.10
CA ARG A 42 -7.16 7.20 -8.10
C ARG A 42 -8.45 6.41 -7.89
N ALA A 43 -9.28 6.81 -6.92
CA ALA A 43 -10.61 6.20 -6.71
C ALA A 43 -11.49 6.34 -7.95
N TYR A 44 -11.52 7.53 -8.56
CA TYR A 44 -12.27 7.81 -9.77
C TYR A 44 -11.79 6.96 -10.95
N ALA A 45 -10.48 6.82 -11.14
CA ALA A 45 -9.90 5.99 -12.19
C ALA A 45 -10.32 4.52 -12.05
N ILE A 46 -10.23 3.94 -10.85
CA ILE A 46 -10.66 2.55 -10.57
C ILE A 46 -12.17 2.41 -10.74
N TRP A 47 -12.94 3.38 -10.24
CA TRP A 47 -14.40 3.33 -10.29
C TRP A 47 -14.97 3.48 -11.70
N ASN A 48 -14.24 4.12 -12.61
CA ASN A 48 -14.67 4.31 -14.00
C ASN A 48 -13.90 3.45 -15.01
N SER A 49 -13.00 2.58 -14.55
CA SER A 49 -12.33 1.61 -15.41
C SER A 49 -13.18 0.35 -15.59
N ALA A 50 -12.69 -0.59 -16.41
CA ALA A 50 -13.24 -1.94 -16.52
C ALA A 50 -13.26 -2.67 -15.15
N ASP A 51 -12.42 -2.25 -14.19
CA ASP A 51 -12.37 -2.82 -12.85
C ASP A 51 -13.47 -2.29 -11.91
N ARG A 52 -14.37 -1.41 -12.37
CA ARG A 52 -15.51 -0.95 -11.56
C ARG A 52 -16.29 -2.10 -10.94
N ALA A 53 -16.54 -3.16 -11.71
CA ALA A 53 -17.28 -4.34 -11.25
C ALA A 53 -16.56 -5.07 -10.10
N LYS A 54 -15.26 -4.81 -9.93
CA LYS A 54 -14.43 -5.35 -8.85
C LYS A 54 -14.36 -4.42 -7.65
N VAL A 55 -15.19 -3.38 -7.55
CA VAL A 55 -15.28 -2.54 -6.34
C VAL A 55 -16.42 -3.03 -5.45
N CYS A 56 -16.15 -3.25 -4.17
CA CYS A 56 -17.17 -3.61 -3.19
C CYS A 56 -18.12 -2.43 -2.92
N HIS A 57 -19.26 -2.36 -3.62
CA HIS A 57 -20.23 -1.27 -3.46
C HIS A 57 -20.94 -1.25 -2.11
N THR A 58 -20.98 -2.37 -1.38
CA THR A 58 -21.45 -2.40 0.02
C THR A 58 -20.43 -1.81 0.98
N CYS A 59 -19.13 -2.04 0.72
CA CYS A 59 -18.02 -1.46 1.50
C CYS A 59 -17.85 0.03 1.20
N PHE A 60 -18.06 0.41 -0.07
CA PHE A 60 -17.84 1.74 -0.61
C PHE A 60 -19.08 2.15 -1.40
N PRO A 61 -20.08 2.79 -0.77
CA PRO A 61 -21.33 3.15 -1.43
C PRO A 61 -21.17 4.24 -2.50
N SER A 62 -20.06 4.97 -2.51
CA SER A 62 -19.76 6.03 -3.47
C SER A 62 -18.26 6.16 -3.75
N ILE A 63 -17.90 6.86 -4.84
CA ILE A 63 -16.50 7.22 -5.15
C ILE A 63 -15.90 8.01 -3.98
N GLU A 64 -16.68 8.90 -3.37
CA GLU A 64 -16.30 9.68 -2.19
C GLU A 64 -15.92 8.76 -1.02
N ALA A 65 -16.78 7.77 -0.69
CA ALA A 65 -16.49 6.81 0.36
C ALA A 65 -15.23 5.98 0.08
N PHE A 66 -15.00 5.62 -1.20
CA PHE A 66 -13.78 4.90 -1.59
C PHE A 66 -12.54 5.78 -1.47
N ALA A 67 -12.59 7.03 -1.93
CA ALA A 67 -11.47 7.97 -1.84
C ALA A 67 -11.12 8.31 -0.38
N ILE A 68 -12.12 8.49 0.49
CA ILE A 68 -11.93 8.66 1.94
C ILE A 68 -11.20 7.46 2.51
N TYR A 69 -11.63 6.24 2.17
CA TYR A 69 -10.97 5.02 2.63
C TYR A 69 -9.50 4.95 2.19
N LEU A 70 -9.20 5.27 0.91
CA LEU A 70 -7.81 5.27 0.44
C LEU A 70 -6.92 6.27 1.18
N LYS A 71 -7.45 7.45 1.53
CA LYS A 71 -6.72 8.41 2.37
C LYS A 71 -6.51 7.87 3.79
N GLN A 72 -7.54 7.32 4.40
CA GLN A 72 -7.42 6.72 5.75
C GLN A 72 -6.38 5.60 5.77
N GLU A 73 -6.38 4.75 4.75
CA GLU A 73 -5.40 3.68 4.61
C GLU A 73 -3.99 4.23 4.41
N TRP A 74 -3.83 5.28 3.60
CA TRP A 74 -2.55 5.98 3.44
C TRP A 74 -2.01 6.52 4.75
N ASP A 75 -2.85 7.21 5.52
CA ASP A 75 -2.49 7.75 6.82
C ASP A 75 -2.14 6.62 7.80
N ARG A 76 -2.90 5.53 7.78
CA ARG A 76 -2.70 4.34 8.63
C ARG A 76 -1.36 3.64 8.35
N VAL A 77 -0.98 3.48 7.08
CA VAL A 77 0.30 2.85 6.70
C VAL A 77 1.45 3.85 6.61
N GLY A 78 1.23 5.13 6.94
CA GLY A 78 2.26 6.17 6.89
C GLY A 78 2.85 6.41 5.49
N GLY A 79 2.09 6.10 4.43
CA GLY A 79 2.59 6.16 3.06
C GLY A 79 3.68 5.13 2.74
N ILE A 80 3.76 4.02 3.49
CA ILE A 80 4.71 2.93 3.24
C ILE A 80 4.09 1.86 2.34
N CYS A 81 4.86 1.39 1.36
CA CYS A 81 4.46 0.33 0.45
C CYS A 81 4.32 -1.00 1.18
N ALA A 82 3.16 -1.65 1.04
CA ALA A 82 2.87 -2.93 1.70
C ALA A 82 3.84 -4.07 1.33
N TYR A 83 4.44 -4.03 0.14
CA TYR A 83 5.28 -5.12 -0.36
C TYR A 83 6.77 -4.91 -0.15
N THR A 84 7.22 -3.66 -0.01
CA THR A 84 8.65 -3.34 -0.03
C THR A 84 9.14 -2.57 1.18
N GLY A 85 8.23 -2.02 2.00
CA GLY A 85 8.61 -1.14 3.11
C GLY A 85 9.11 0.25 2.66
N TYR A 86 9.17 0.53 1.36
CA TYR A 86 9.62 1.83 0.84
C TYR A 86 8.53 2.89 0.95
N LYS A 87 8.96 4.13 1.22
CA LYS A 87 8.08 5.30 1.23
C LYS A 87 7.58 5.60 -0.19
N MET A 88 6.26 5.66 -0.32
CA MET A 88 5.57 6.01 -1.56
C MET A 88 5.44 7.53 -1.71
N GLN A 89 5.21 7.97 -2.94
CA GLN A 89 4.96 9.36 -3.29
C GLN A 89 3.53 9.53 -3.81
N LEU A 90 2.81 10.54 -3.31
CA LEU A 90 1.44 10.84 -3.74
C LEU A 90 1.36 11.45 -5.14
N SER A 91 2.40 12.16 -5.54
CA SER A 91 2.47 12.90 -6.80
C SER A 91 3.61 12.42 -7.68
N GLY A 92 3.34 12.35 -8.98
CA GLY A 92 4.27 11.95 -10.02
C GLY A 92 3.48 11.35 -11.17
N ARG A 93 4.04 11.36 -12.39
CA ARG A 93 3.42 10.59 -13.48
C ARG A 93 3.77 9.12 -13.29
N ASP A 94 2.77 8.25 -13.36
CA ASP A 94 2.89 6.80 -13.17
C ASP A 94 4.00 6.15 -14.04
N ASN A 95 4.39 6.79 -15.16
CA ASN A 95 5.42 6.30 -16.08
C ASN A 95 6.81 6.93 -15.91
N GLU A 96 6.92 8.03 -15.15
CA GLU A 96 8.18 8.76 -14.97
C GLU A 96 8.75 8.57 -13.56
N ASN A 97 7.90 8.18 -12.60
CA ASN A 97 8.28 8.06 -11.21
C ASN A 97 7.86 6.70 -10.65
N LEU A 98 8.84 5.82 -10.48
CA LEU A 98 8.65 4.49 -9.91
C LEU A 98 8.12 4.55 -8.47
N LEU A 99 8.38 5.64 -7.74
CA LEU A 99 7.98 5.74 -6.34
C LEU A 99 6.52 6.15 -6.13
N VAL A 100 5.75 6.37 -7.20
CA VAL A 100 4.33 6.75 -7.12
C VAL A 100 3.51 5.61 -6.55
N TRP A 101 2.59 5.95 -5.66
CA TRP A 101 1.66 5.00 -5.06
C TRP A 101 0.61 4.46 -6.05
N SER A 102 0.11 3.28 -5.75
CA SER A 102 -0.92 2.57 -6.46
C SER A 102 -1.80 1.79 -5.48
N VAL A 103 -2.97 1.38 -5.94
CA VAL A 103 -3.90 0.54 -5.19
C VAL A 103 -3.87 -0.84 -5.82
N ASP A 104 -3.55 -1.85 -5.02
CA ASP A 104 -3.54 -3.24 -5.44
C ASP A 104 -4.56 -4.05 -4.63
N ARG A 105 -4.90 -5.22 -5.16
CA ARG A 105 -5.68 -6.24 -4.49
C ARG A 105 -4.73 -7.30 -3.93
N LYS A 106 -4.77 -7.51 -2.60
CA LYS A 106 -3.97 -8.54 -1.92
C LYS A 106 -4.20 -9.89 -2.61
N ASP A 107 -5.46 -10.33 -2.68
CA ASP A 107 -5.92 -11.37 -3.58
C ASP A 107 -6.31 -10.77 -4.95
N PRO A 108 -5.54 -11.04 -6.03
CA PRO A 108 -5.80 -10.52 -7.36
C PRO A 108 -7.08 -11.09 -8.01
N LYS A 109 -7.63 -12.20 -7.50
CA LYS A 109 -8.91 -12.76 -7.94
C LYS A 109 -10.10 -12.12 -7.23
N GLY A 110 -9.88 -11.51 -6.06
CA GLY A 110 -10.90 -10.82 -5.27
C GLY A 110 -11.28 -9.44 -5.79
N ILE A 111 -12.11 -8.74 -5.01
CA ILE A 111 -12.57 -7.36 -5.28
C ILE A 111 -11.82 -6.35 -4.40
N TYR A 112 -11.80 -5.07 -4.76
CA TYR A 112 -11.43 -3.97 -3.88
C TYR A 112 -12.44 -3.89 -2.73
N SER A 113 -12.06 -4.45 -1.59
CA SER A 113 -12.77 -4.38 -0.32
C SER A 113 -11.81 -3.91 0.76
N LYS A 114 -12.32 -3.47 1.91
CA LYS A 114 -11.46 -3.02 3.02
C LYS A 114 -10.41 -4.05 3.44
N LYS A 115 -10.74 -5.35 3.34
CA LYS A 115 -9.81 -6.44 3.70
C LYS A 115 -8.83 -6.80 2.59
N ASN A 116 -9.15 -6.48 1.34
CA ASN A 116 -8.39 -6.92 0.18
C ASN A 116 -7.59 -5.81 -0.52
N ILE A 117 -7.57 -4.59 0.03
CA ILE A 117 -6.78 -3.48 -0.53
C ILE A 117 -5.38 -3.47 0.10
N ALA A 118 -4.37 -3.24 -0.74
CA ALA A 118 -3.02 -2.87 -0.31
C ALA A 118 -2.57 -1.62 -1.06
N LEU A 119 -1.95 -0.68 -0.35
CA LEU A 119 -1.27 0.45 -0.97
C LEU A 119 0.18 0.07 -1.26
N CYS A 120 0.61 0.28 -2.50
CA CYS A 120 1.93 -0.16 -2.94
C CYS A 120 2.53 0.76 -3.99
N LEU A 121 3.79 0.51 -4.35
CA LEU A 121 4.47 1.22 -5.44
C LEU A 121 3.89 0.78 -6.79
N ASN A 122 3.70 1.73 -7.70
CA ASN A 122 3.10 1.47 -9.00
C ASN A 122 3.89 0.41 -9.80
N PHE A 123 5.22 0.47 -9.80
CA PHE A 123 6.01 -0.53 -10.50
C PHE A 123 5.91 -1.92 -9.87
N ILE A 124 5.78 -2.01 -8.54
CA ILE A 124 5.55 -3.30 -7.86
C ILE A 124 4.21 -3.89 -8.26
N ASN A 125 3.14 -3.08 -8.25
CA ASN A 125 1.82 -3.51 -8.72
C ASN A 125 1.89 -4.00 -10.18
N ARG A 126 2.60 -3.28 -11.06
CA ARG A 126 2.79 -3.68 -12.46
C ARG A 126 3.55 -5.01 -12.58
N MET A 127 4.63 -5.20 -11.84
CA MET A 127 5.39 -6.45 -11.83
C MET A 127 4.54 -7.62 -11.32
N LYS A 128 3.79 -7.41 -10.22
CA LYS A 128 2.86 -8.42 -9.68
C LYS A 128 1.76 -8.78 -10.67
N ASN A 129 1.26 -7.84 -11.47
CA ASN A 129 0.29 -8.14 -12.52
C ASN A 129 0.87 -8.94 -13.70
N ILE A 130 2.18 -8.83 -13.96
CA ILE A 130 2.86 -9.55 -15.05
C ILE A 130 3.24 -10.96 -14.60
N LEU A 131 3.89 -11.08 -13.44
CA LEU A 131 4.47 -12.34 -12.93
C LEU A 131 3.48 -13.11 -12.03
N GLY A 132 2.54 -12.42 -11.40
CA GLY A 132 1.87 -12.95 -10.21
C GLY A 132 2.73 -12.78 -8.97
N GLU A 133 2.13 -12.98 -7.80
CA GLU A 133 2.78 -12.70 -6.52
C GLU A 133 3.92 -13.67 -6.19
N ASN A 134 3.66 -14.97 -6.31
CA ASN A 134 4.67 -16.00 -5.99
C ASN A 134 5.89 -15.89 -6.90
N GLU A 135 5.67 -15.73 -8.21
CA GLU A 135 6.78 -15.60 -9.16
C GLU A 135 7.56 -14.29 -8.94
N LEU A 136 6.89 -13.18 -8.60
CA LEU A 136 7.59 -11.95 -8.23
C LEU A 136 8.49 -12.17 -6.99
N VAL A 137 7.99 -12.84 -5.95
CA VAL A 137 8.77 -13.15 -4.75
C VAL A 137 9.95 -14.06 -5.08
N ASP A 138 9.75 -15.08 -5.91
CA ASP A 138 10.81 -15.99 -6.34
C ASP A 138 11.90 -15.26 -7.12
N VAL A 139 11.53 -14.39 -8.06
CA VAL A 139 12.48 -13.56 -8.82
C VAL A 139 13.27 -12.64 -7.89
N CYS A 140 12.59 -11.95 -6.96
CA CYS A 140 13.27 -11.10 -5.98
C CYS A 140 14.25 -11.91 -5.11
N THR A 141 13.85 -13.10 -4.67
CA THR A 141 14.69 -14.01 -3.87
C THR A 141 15.92 -14.46 -4.65
N GLN A 142 15.77 -14.81 -5.92
CA GLN A 142 16.90 -15.19 -6.78
C GLN A 142 17.87 -14.02 -7.04
N ILE A 143 17.36 -12.81 -7.30
CA ILE A 143 18.18 -11.60 -7.48
C ILE A 143 19.01 -11.34 -6.22
N ILE A 144 18.34 -11.38 -5.06
CA ILE A 144 18.99 -11.22 -3.77
C ILE A 144 20.10 -12.26 -3.61
N ARG A 145 19.78 -13.55 -3.75
CA ARG A 145 20.74 -14.64 -3.62
C ARG A 145 21.96 -14.43 -4.53
N HIS A 146 21.74 -14.10 -5.80
CA HIS A 146 22.81 -13.84 -6.75
C HIS A 146 23.70 -12.66 -6.35
N ILE A 147 23.11 -11.55 -5.85
CA ILE A 147 23.88 -10.39 -5.36
C ILE A 147 24.77 -10.80 -4.17
N TYR A 148 24.25 -11.60 -3.25
CA TYR A 148 25.03 -12.07 -2.10
C TYR A 148 26.19 -12.99 -2.53
N GLU A 149 25.91 -13.95 -3.42
CA GLU A 149 26.91 -14.89 -3.94
C GLU A 149 28.00 -14.19 -4.77
N THR A 150 27.65 -13.17 -5.58
CA THR A 150 28.58 -12.60 -6.57
C THR A 150 29.22 -11.27 -6.18
N LYS A 151 28.52 -10.41 -5.42
CA LYS A 151 28.98 -9.05 -5.15
C LYS A 151 29.43 -8.81 -3.71
N LEU A 152 28.87 -9.54 -2.76
CA LEU A 152 29.18 -9.35 -1.34
C LEU A 152 30.21 -10.37 -0.82
N GLY A 153 30.55 -11.41 -1.61
CA GLY A 153 31.54 -12.41 -1.22
C GLY A 153 31.15 -13.17 0.05
N LEU A 154 29.85 -13.31 0.30
CA LEU A 154 29.34 -13.90 1.53
C LEU A 154 29.11 -15.39 1.33
N GLY A 155 29.50 -16.15 2.35
CA GLY A 155 29.64 -17.60 2.32
C GLY A 155 28.34 -18.37 2.12
N THR A 156 28.20 -19.46 2.86
CA THR A 156 27.18 -20.50 2.64
C THR A 156 25.75 -19.93 2.60
N PRO A 157 24.78 -20.60 1.93
CA PRO A 157 23.38 -20.16 1.89
C PRO A 157 22.76 -19.83 3.26
N GLN A 158 23.25 -20.47 4.33
CA GLN A 158 22.85 -20.20 5.70
C GLN A 158 23.29 -18.80 6.19
N GLU A 159 24.52 -18.38 5.86
CA GLU A 159 25.06 -17.06 6.22
C GLU A 159 24.39 -15.93 5.43
N ILE A 160 24.01 -16.21 4.18
CA ILE A 160 23.19 -15.31 3.36
C ILE A 160 21.79 -15.14 3.96
N GLY A 161 21.15 -16.24 4.39
CA GLY A 161 19.86 -16.21 5.07
C GLY A 161 19.89 -15.38 6.37
N ASN A 162 20.94 -15.57 7.18
CA ASN A 162 21.12 -14.83 8.43
C ASN A 162 21.33 -13.32 8.20
N ARG A 163 22.13 -12.93 7.19
CA ARG A 163 22.39 -11.52 6.87
C ARG A 163 21.24 -10.82 6.16
N LEU A 164 20.46 -11.55 5.39
CA LEU A 164 19.22 -11.01 4.82
C LEU A 164 18.21 -10.65 5.90
N ALA A 165 18.14 -11.43 6.97
CA ALA A 165 17.36 -11.09 8.16
C ALA A 165 17.88 -9.82 8.88
N GLU A 166 19.18 -9.52 8.77
CA GLU A 166 19.76 -8.27 9.30
C GLU A 166 19.47 -7.03 8.42
N HIS A 167 19.31 -7.20 7.10
CA HIS A 167 19.22 -6.09 6.13
C HIS A 167 17.79 -5.81 5.61
N LEU A 168 16.88 -6.78 5.65
CA LEU A 168 15.45 -6.56 5.36
C LEU A 168 14.81 -5.91 6.59
N THR A 169 14.80 -4.57 6.61
CA THR A 169 14.34 -3.70 7.72
C THR A 169 14.94 -4.11 9.06
N GLN A 170 16.01 -3.44 9.50
CA GLN A 170 16.64 -3.72 10.80
C GLN A 170 15.55 -4.04 11.83
N PRO A 171 15.45 -5.32 12.25
CA PRO A 171 14.39 -5.71 13.15
C PRO A 171 14.55 -4.85 14.40
N HIS A 172 13.43 -4.40 14.94
CA HIS A 172 13.48 -3.77 16.25
C HIS A 172 14.03 -4.81 17.20
N ALA A 173 15.16 -4.54 17.83
CA ALA A 173 15.77 -5.41 18.81
C ALA A 173 15.50 -4.83 20.20
N GLY A 174 14.98 -5.68 21.09
CA GLY A 174 14.71 -5.32 22.48
C GLY A 174 13.67 -6.25 23.12
N ASP A 175 13.44 -6.03 24.40
CA ASP A 175 12.50 -6.78 25.25
C ASP A 175 11.03 -6.37 25.04
N ALA A 176 10.80 -5.29 24.28
CA ALA A 176 9.49 -4.78 23.93
C ALA A 176 9.24 -4.84 22.41
N PRO A 177 7.98 -5.05 21.98
CA PRO A 177 7.63 -5.02 20.57
C PRO A 177 7.79 -3.62 19.96
N PRO A 178 8.11 -3.51 18.65
CA PRO A 178 8.14 -2.23 17.97
C PRO A 178 6.75 -1.58 17.94
N ALA A 179 6.75 -0.25 17.90
CA ALA A 179 5.53 0.52 17.72
C ALA A 179 4.84 0.27 16.36
N SER A 180 5.63 -0.09 15.33
CA SER A 180 5.11 -0.41 14.01
C SER A 180 4.82 -1.91 13.89
N ILE A 181 3.56 -2.26 13.63
CA ILE A 181 3.14 -3.63 13.34
C ILE A 181 3.73 -4.19 12.02
N TYR A 182 4.33 -3.33 11.20
CA TYR A 182 4.98 -3.71 9.94
C TYR A 182 6.47 -4.01 10.07
N GLN A 183 7.04 -3.84 11.27
CA GLN A 183 8.44 -4.12 11.53
C GLN A 183 8.59 -5.52 12.14
N LEU A 184 9.62 -6.26 11.73
CA LEU A 184 10.01 -7.48 12.42
C LEU A 184 10.58 -7.13 13.80
N TRP A 185 10.26 -7.95 14.80
CA TRP A 185 10.78 -7.82 16.16
C TRP A 185 11.76 -8.96 16.45
N LEU A 186 13.01 -8.63 16.73
CA LEU A 186 13.97 -9.56 17.32
C LEU A 186 13.82 -9.46 18.85
N ASP A 187 13.06 -10.39 19.42
CA ASP A 187 12.88 -10.48 20.87
C ASP A 187 14.13 -11.10 21.48
N ASP A 188 14.93 -10.28 22.16
CA ASP A 188 16.17 -10.67 22.82
C ASP A 188 15.98 -11.05 24.30
N SER A 189 14.73 -11.07 24.79
CA SER A 189 14.41 -11.60 26.12
C SER A 189 14.55 -13.13 26.21
N THR A 190 14.66 -13.82 25.07
CA THR A 190 14.87 -15.26 24.97
C THR A 190 16.30 -15.61 24.54
N ASN A 191 16.80 -16.79 24.95
CA ASN A 191 18.08 -17.32 24.46
C ASN A 191 17.87 -18.71 23.82
N PRO A 192 17.99 -18.83 22.48
CA PRO A 192 18.38 -17.78 21.53
C PRO A 192 17.28 -16.72 21.31
N PRO A 193 17.64 -15.50 20.86
CA PRO A 193 16.67 -14.50 20.44
C PRO A 193 15.72 -15.03 19.36
N ILE A 194 14.45 -14.65 19.42
CA ILE A 194 13.41 -15.12 18.48
C ILE A 194 12.86 -13.98 17.63
N ILE A 195 12.65 -14.25 16.34
CA ILE A 195 12.00 -13.28 15.45
C ILE A 195 10.48 -13.44 15.56
N LYS A 196 9.81 -12.31 15.81
CA LYS A 196 8.35 -12.20 15.86
C LYS A 196 7.84 -11.25 14.76
N LYS A 197 6.65 -11.53 14.25
CA LYS A 197 5.87 -10.64 13.37
C LYS A 197 4.50 -10.39 13.96
N TYR A 198 3.88 -9.25 13.65
CA TYR A 198 2.52 -8.98 14.10
C TYR A 198 1.51 -9.76 13.23
N ASP A 199 0.65 -10.53 13.87
CA ASP A 199 -0.49 -11.21 13.27
C ASP A 199 -1.73 -10.30 13.40
N GLU A 200 -2.21 -9.75 12.28
CA GLU A 200 -3.36 -8.83 12.26
C GLU A 200 -4.67 -9.53 12.65
N ASP A 201 -4.82 -10.84 12.38
CA ASP A 201 -6.03 -11.59 12.68
C ASP A 201 -6.12 -11.93 14.18
N GLN A 202 -4.98 -12.22 14.80
CA GLN A 202 -4.89 -12.54 16.23
C GLN A 202 -4.63 -11.30 17.12
N GLY A 203 -4.22 -10.19 16.52
CA GLY A 203 -3.88 -8.96 17.24
C GLY A 203 -2.68 -9.11 18.18
N CYS A 204 -1.72 -9.97 17.83
CA CYS A 204 -0.58 -10.29 18.68
C CYS A 204 0.71 -10.54 17.89
N TRP A 205 1.85 -10.50 18.57
CA TRP A 205 3.15 -10.84 17.99
C TRP A 205 3.36 -12.35 18.03
N VAL A 206 3.54 -12.98 16.86
CA VAL A 206 3.74 -14.43 16.71
C VAL A 206 5.15 -14.75 16.23
N THR A 207 5.71 -15.85 16.71
CA THR A 207 7.03 -16.33 16.27
C THR A 207 7.01 -16.72 14.81
N VAL A 208 7.99 -16.24 14.05
CA VAL A 208 8.23 -16.65 12.66
C VAL A 208 8.91 -18.02 12.71
N LYS A 209 8.22 -19.05 12.20
CA LYS A 209 8.80 -20.40 12.03
C LYS A 209 9.58 -20.50 10.74
#